data_AF-A0A359KLU5-F1
#
_entry.id   AF-A0A359KLU5-F1
#
_cell.length_a   1.000
_cell.length_b   1.000
_cell.length_c   1.000
_cell.angle_alpha   90.00
_cell.angle_beta   90.00
_cell.angle_gamma   90.00
#
_symmetry.space_group_name_H-M   'P 1'
#
loop_
_entity.id
_entity.type
_entity.pdbx_description
1 polymer ?
#
loop_
_entity_poly.entity_id
_entity_poly.type
_entity_poly.pdbx_seq_one_letter_code
_entity_poly.pdbx_strand_id
1 'polypeptide(L)'
;MVLTLVVRRLIALVFVLVALSAITFSLSHVVPSDPARAIAGPRASAEAVEKIREEYGLDKPLMTQYISYVTGIVRLDFGKSLTTRRPVAVDLREYLPATIELTLYAVVFAVAVGLPLGVVSAVRRNTAIDAFG
;
A
#
# COMPACT_ATOMS: atom_id res chain seq x y z
N MET A 1 -27.64 10.87 4.22
CA MET A 1 -27.14 9.57 4.74
C MET A 1 -25.97 9.03 3.91
N VAL A 2 -26.15 8.80 2.59
CA VAL A 2 -25.08 8.24 1.72
C VAL A 2 -23.86 9.16 1.61
N LEU A 3 -24.04 10.46 1.38
CA LEU A 3 -22.91 11.41 1.28
C LEU A 3 -22.05 11.45 2.56
N THR A 4 -22.70 11.46 3.73
CA THR A 4 -22.03 11.44 5.04
C THR A 4 -21.21 10.16 5.24
N LEU A 5 -21.72 9.01 4.78
CA LEU A 5 -21.01 7.73 4.83
C LEU A 5 -19.77 7.75 3.91
N VAL A 6 -19.90 8.26 2.69
CA VAL A 6 -18.80 8.38 1.74
C VAL A 6 -17.70 9.29 2.28
N VAL A 7 -18.06 10.48 2.76
CA VAL A 7 -17.09 11.43 3.36
C VAL A 7 -16.37 10.82 4.54
N ARG A 8 -17.09 10.17 5.47
CA ARG A 8 -16.47 9.49 6.62
C ARG A 8 -15.49 8.40 6.20
N ARG A 9 -15.82 7.62 5.16
CA ARG A 9 -14.92 6.59 4.62
C ARG A 9 -13.68 7.20 3.93
N LEU A 10 -13.85 8.29 3.20
CA LEU A 10 -12.72 8.99 2.57
C LEU A 10 -11.75 9.57 3.61
N ILE A 11 -12.26 10.15 4.69
CA ILE A 11 -11.43 10.63 5.81
C ILE A 11 -10.66 9.46 6.45
N ALA A 12 -11.35 8.35 6.73
CA ALA A 12 -10.72 7.15 7.28
C ALA A 12 -9.64 6.60 6.33
N LEU A 13 -9.91 6.57 5.03
CA LEU A 13 -8.94 6.14 4.01
C LEU A 13 -7.69 7.03 4.01
N VAL A 14 -7.85 8.35 4.03
CA VAL A 14 -6.71 9.29 4.10
C VAL A 14 -5.89 9.03 5.37
N PHE A 15 -6.55 8.85 6.52
CA PHE A 15 -5.85 8.56 7.78
C PHE A 15 -5.06 7.25 7.73
N VAL A 16 -5.67 6.19 7.18
CA VAL A 16 -5.00 4.89 6.97
C VAL A 16 -3.81 5.03 6.03
N LEU A 17 -3.95 5.76 4.92
CA LEU A 17 -2.87 5.97 3.97
C LEU A 17 -1.70 6.74 4.59
N VAL A 18 -1.98 7.78 5.38
CA VAL A 18 -0.94 8.56 6.08
C VAL A 18 -0.23 7.70 7.13
N ALA A 19 -0.98 6.90 7.89
CA ALA A 19 -0.39 5.99 8.87
C ALA A 19 0.48 4.93 8.17
N LEU A 20 -0.02 4.33 7.08
CA LEU A 20 0.71 3.35 6.30
C LEU A 20 1.98 3.96 5.70
N SER A 21 1.91 5.15 5.10
CA SER A 21 3.08 5.82 4.51
C SER A 21 4.12 6.18 5.56
N ALA A 22 3.70 6.62 6.76
CA ALA A 22 4.62 6.89 7.86
C ALA A 22 5.31 5.61 8.35
N ILE A 23 4.56 4.51 8.48
CA ILE A 23 5.10 3.21 8.88
C ILE A 23 6.09 2.69 7.84
N THR A 24 5.72 2.67 6.55
CA THR A 24 6.58 2.14 5.49
C THR A 24 7.82 3.01 5.28
N PHE A 25 7.69 4.34 5.35
CA PHE A 25 8.83 5.26 5.32
C PHE A 25 9.76 5.05 6.52
N SER A 26 9.22 4.88 7.72
CA SER A 26 10.04 4.61 8.90
C SER A 26 10.76 3.27 8.75
N LEU A 27 10.06 2.24 8.27
CA LEU A 27 10.62 0.92 8.02
C LEU A 27 11.73 0.98 6.95
N SER A 28 11.59 1.81 5.92
CA SER A 28 12.62 1.99 4.89
C SER A 28 13.89 2.69 5.40
N HIS A 29 13.86 3.32 6.57
CA HIS A 29 15.03 3.91 7.22
C HIS A 29 15.63 2.99 8.29
N VAL A 30 14.88 1.98 8.75
CA VAL A 30 15.31 1.02 9.78
C VAL A 30 15.84 -0.27 9.15
N VAL A 31 15.18 -0.80 8.12
CA VAL A 31 15.44 -2.13 7.54
C VAL A 31 16.60 -2.16 6.54
N PRO A 32 16.97 -1.05 5.89
CA PRO A 32 18.32 -0.80 5.42
C PRO A 32 18.98 0.22 6.36
N SER A 33 19.98 -0.19 7.15
CA SER A 33 20.71 0.71 8.06
C SER A 33 21.37 1.92 7.37
N ASP A 34 21.47 1.89 6.03
CA ASP A 34 21.74 3.06 5.19
C ASP A 34 21.00 2.94 3.84
N PRO A 35 19.92 3.72 3.59
CA PRO A 35 19.18 3.69 2.32
C PRO A 35 20.05 4.12 1.13
N ALA A 36 21.03 5.00 1.32
CA ALA A 36 21.95 5.39 0.24
C ALA A 36 22.82 4.19 -0.17
N ARG A 37 23.30 3.41 0.80
CA ARG A 37 24.06 2.18 0.56
C ARG A 37 23.20 1.08 -0.09
N ALA A 38 21.91 1.00 0.26
CA ALA A 38 20.98 0.08 -0.37
C ALA A 38 20.77 0.41 -1.87
N ILE A 39 20.64 1.69 -2.22
CA ILE A 39 20.56 2.15 -3.61
C ILE A 39 21.87 1.92 -4.36
N ALA A 40 22.99 2.32 -3.76
CA ALA A 40 24.32 2.23 -4.36
C ALA A 40 24.76 0.77 -4.60
N GLY A 41 24.31 -0.13 -3.73
CA GLY A 41 24.61 -1.55 -3.76
C GLY A 41 25.84 -1.93 -2.93
N PRO A 42 26.06 -3.23 -2.68
CA PRO A 42 27.04 -3.71 -1.69
C PRO A 42 28.51 -3.40 -2.02
N ARG A 43 28.81 -3.09 -3.29
CA ARG A 43 30.18 -2.86 -3.79
C ARG A 43 30.47 -1.39 -4.12
N ALA A 44 29.54 -0.48 -3.84
CA ALA A 44 29.75 0.93 -4.12
C ALA A 44 30.85 1.54 -3.25
N SER A 45 31.66 2.43 -3.81
CA SER A 45 32.64 3.22 -3.05
C SER A 45 31.93 4.19 -2.10
N ALA A 46 32.60 4.60 -1.03
CA ALA A 46 32.05 5.57 -0.08
C ALA A 46 31.65 6.89 -0.78
N GLU A 47 32.44 7.35 -1.76
CA GLU A 47 32.12 8.55 -2.55
C GLU A 47 30.84 8.38 -3.38
N ALA A 48 30.60 7.20 -3.95
CA ALA A 48 29.37 6.94 -4.71
C ALA A 48 28.13 6.90 -3.79
N VAL A 49 28.28 6.35 -2.58
CA VAL A 49 27.21 6.35 -1.56
C VAL A 49 26.88 7.77 -1.13
N GLU A 50 27.88 8.63 -0.92
CA GLU A 50 27.65 10.02 -0.50
C GLU A 50 26.98 10.85 -1.61
N LYS A 51 27.39 10.68 -2.87
CA LYS A 51 26.71 11.30 -4.01
C LYS A 51 25.24 10.90 -4.10
N ILE A 52 24.94 9.62 -3.89
CA ILE A 52 23.55 9.13 -3.86
C ILE A 52 22.80 9.71 -2.66
N ARG A 53 23.45 9.84 -1.50
CA ARG A 53 22.84 10.43 -0.32
C ARG A 53 22.38 11.87 -0.58
N GLU A 54 23.24 12.68 -1.20
CA GLU A 54 22.91 14.05 -1.59
C GLU A 54 21.85 14.10 -2.70
N GLU A 55 21.97 13.27 -3.74
CA GLU A 55 21.04 13.24 -4.88
C GLU A 55 19.60 12.89 -4.45
N TYR A 56 19.46 11.95 -3.52
CA TYR A 56 18.15 11.55 -2.97
C TYR A 56 17.70 12.39 -1.76
N GLY A 57 18.51 13.37 -1.33
CA GLY A 57 18.21 14.21 -0.18
C GLY A 57 18.15 13.46 1.16
N LEU A 58 18.85 12.33 1.25
CA LEU A 58 18.91 11.45 2.43
C LEU A 58 19.77 12.05 3.55
N ASP A 59 20.48 13.14 3.26
CA ASP A 59 21.23 14.00 4.19
C ASP A 59 20.32 14.97 4.99
N LYS A 60 19.09 15.21 4.52
CA LYS A 60 18.15 16.17 5.11
C LYS A 60 17.48 15.62 6.38
N PRO A 61 16.91 16.47 7.26
CA PRO A 61 16.11 16.01 8.39
C PRO A 61 14.97 15.08 7.94
N LEU A 62 14.71 14.01 8.72
CA LEU A 62 13.71 12.98 8.37
C LEU A 62 12.32 13.55 8.05
N MET A 63 11.91 14.61 8.74
CA MET A 63 10.63 15.27 8.47
C MET A 63 10.59 15.89 7.07
N THR A 64 11.68 16.53 6.64
CA THR A 64 11.81 17.11 5.29
C THR A 64 11.78 16.02 4.22
N GLN A 65 12.44 14.89 4.47
CA GLN A 65 12.42 13.74 3.58
C GLN A 65 11.00 13.16 3.45
N TYR A 66 10.29 12.99 4.57
CA TYR A 66 8.92 12.50 4.57
C TYR A 66 7.95 13.45 3.84
N ILE A 67 8.05 14.76 4.08
CA ILE A 67 7.23 15.76 3.39
C ILE A 67 7.48 15.71 1.87
N SER A 68 8.74 15.62 1.45
CA SER A 68 9.10 15.50 0.04
C SER A 68 8.52 14.22 -0.58
N TYR A 69 8.62 13.10 0.13
CA TYR A 69 8.07 11.81 -0.28
C TYR A 69 6.55 11.86 -0.47
N VAL A 70 5.82 12.36 0.54
CA VAL A 70 4.35 12.49 0.47
C VAL A 70 3.93 13.46 -0.63
N THR A 71 4.66 14.57 -0.81
CA THR A 71 4.39 15.53 -1.89
C THR A 71 4.56 14.90 -3.27
N GLY A 72 5.57 14.04 -3.45
CA GLY A 72 5.76 13.24 -4.65
C GLY A 72 4.57 12.34 -4.93
N ILE A 73 4.14 11.56 -3.93
CA ILE A 73 2.98 10.65 -4.05
C ILE A 73 1.72 11.41 -4.47
N VAL A 74 1.44 12.55 -3.85
CA VAL A 74 0.26 13.38 -4.20
C VAL A 74 0.33 13.89 -5.63
N ARG A 75 1.53 14.11 -6.18
CA ARG A 75 1.77 14.47 -7.59
C ARG A 75 1.86 13.27 -8.52
N LEU A 76 1.53 12.06 -8.04
CA LEU A 76 1.65 10.80 -8.77
C LEU A 76 3.09 10.44 -9.16
N ASP A 77 4.06 11.02 -8.46
CA ASP A 77 5.47 10.63 -8.54
C ASP A 77 5.82 9.68 -7.40
N PHE A 78 5.87 8.40 -7.72
CA PHE A 78 6.21 7.33 -6.77
C PHE A 78 7.72 7.06 -6.68
N GLY A 79 8.54 7.77 -7.46
CA GLY A 79 9.97 7.56 -7.54
C GLY A 79 10.37 6.23 -8.21
N LYS A 80 11.59 5.78 -7.91
CA LYS A 80 12.19 4.54 -8.43
C LYS A 80 12.18 3.45 -7.37
N SER A 81 11.92 2.22 -7.80
CA SER A 81 12.04 1.04 -6.96
C SER A 81 13.50 0.76 -6.61
N LEU A 82 13.77 0.51 -5.33
CA LEU A 82 15.10 0.13 -4.84
C LEU A 82 15.54 -1.23 -5.39
N THR A 83 14.58 -2.12 -5.68
CA THR A 83 14.83 -3.48 -6.15
C THR A 83 14.96 -3.55 -7.66
N THR A 84 13.97 -3.03 -8.39
CA THR A 84 13.89 -3.15 -9.86
C THR A 84 14.62 -2.01 -10.58
N ARG A 85 15.00 -0.93 -9.86
CA ARG A 85 15.68 0.27 -10.37
C ARG A 85 14.93 1.03 -11.47
N ARG A 86 13.64 0.75 -11.66
CA ARG A 86 12.74 1.40 -12.62
C ARG A 86 11.68 2.22 -11.87
N PRO A 87 10.99 3.15 -12.55
CA PRO A 87 9.92 3.93 -11.92
C PRO A 87 8.83 3.01 -11.37
N VAL A 88 8.41 3.24 -10.13
CA VAL A 88 7.38 2.41 -9.46
C VAL A 88 6.05 2.43 -10.24
N ALA A 89 5.77 3.52 -10.95
CA ALA A 89 4.59 3.62 -11.83
C ALA A 89 4.57 2.56 -12.95
N VAL A 90 5.74 2.11 -13.43
CA VAL A 90 5.84 1.03 -14.43
C VAL A 90 5.48 -0.30 -13.79
N ASP A 91 6.05 -0.59 -12.63
CA ASP A 91 5.77 -1.82 -11.87
C ASP A 91 4.27 -1.90 -11.52
N LEU A 92 3.67 -0.77 -11.10
CA LEU A 92 2.23 -0.70 -10.84
C LEU A 92 1.40 -1.00 -12.09
N ARG A 93 1.76 -0.48 -13.26
CA ARG A 93 1.03 -0.77 -14.51
C ARG A 93 1.15 -2.24 -14.93
N GLU A 94 2.26 -2.88 -14.60
CA GLU A 94 2.50 -4.29 -14.92
C GLU A 94 1.69 -5.22 -14.00
N TYR A 95 1.62 -4.92 -12.70
CA TYR A 95 0.99 -5.83 -11.71
C TYR A 95 -0.45 -5.48 -11.31
N LEU A 96 -0.86 -4.22 -11.39
CA LEU A 96 -2.23 -3.82 -11.01
C LEU A 96 -3.32 -4.53 -11.83
N PRO A 97 -3.20 -4.70 -13.17
CA PRO A 97 -4.24 -5.36 -13.95
C PRO A 97 -4.54 -6.78 -13.47
N ALA A 98 -3.49 -7.57 -13.17
CA ALA A 98 -3.64 -8.93 -12.67
C ALA A 98 -4.32 -8.97 -11.28
N THR A 99 -4.00 -8.01 -10.41
CA THR A 99 -4.63 -7.91 -9.08
C THR A 99 -6.11 -7.54 -9.19
N ILE A 100 -6.45 -6.63 -10.10
CA ILE A 100 -7.83 -6.23 -10.38
C ILE A 100 -8.61 -7.43 -10.93
N GLU A 101 -8.05 -8.14 -11.90
CA GLU A 101 -8.67 -9.34 -12.48
C GLU A 101 -8.93 -10.41 -11.43
N LEU A 102 -7.93 -10.74 -10.62
CA LEU A 102 -8.07 -11.73 -9.54
C LEU A 102 -9.11 -11.30 -8.50
N THR A 103 -9.09 -10.02 -8.10
CA THR A 103 -10.05 -9.47 -7.14
C THR A 103 -11.46 -9.52 -7.71
N LEU A 104 -11.64 -9.22 -9.00
CA LEU A 104 -12.93 -9.26 -9.66
C LEU A 104 -13.50 -10.69 -9.66
N TYR A 105 -12.70 -11.69 -10.01
CA TYR A 105 -13.12 -13.09 -9.92
C TYR A 105 -13.46 -13.51 -8.49
N ALA A 106 -12.65 -13.11 -7.52
CA ALA A 106 -12.90 -13.40 -6.11
C ALA A 106 -14.22 -12.77 -5.62
N VAL A 107 -14.51 -11.53 -6.00
CA VAL A 107 -15.76 -10.84 -5.67
C VAL A 107 -16.96 -11.52 -6.35
N VAL A 108 -16.85 -11.84 -7.63
CA VAL A 108 -17.91 -12.55 -8.37
C VAL A 108 -18.20 -13.89 -7.70
N PHE A 109 -17.17 -14.66 -7.37
CA PHE A 109 -17.32 -15.92 -6.66
C PHE A 109 -17.93 -15.74 -5.27
N ALA A 110 -17.45 -14.77 -4.49
CA ALA A 110 -17.97 -14.46 -3.16
C ALA A 110 -19.44 -14.04 -3.18
N VAL A 111 -19.86 -13.27 -4.19
CA VAL A 111 -21.28 -12.91 -4.37
C VAL A 111 -22.08 -14.11 -4.83
N ALA A 112 -21.60 -14.86 -5.82
CA ALA A 112 -22.30 -16.02 -6.39
C ALA A 112 -22.51 -17.15 -5.37
N VAL A 113 -21.58 -17.36 -4.44
CA VAL A 113 -21.68 -18.42 -3.42
C VAL A 113 -22.13 -17.88 -2.07
N GLY A 114 -21.56 -16.76 -1.63
CA GLY A 114 -21.83 -16.17 -0.32
C GLY A 114 -23.23 -15.59 -0.21
N LEU A 115 -23.78 -15.00 -1.28
CA LEU A 115 -25.13 -14.45 -1.24
C LEU A 115 -26.19 -15.58 -1.13
N PRO A 116 -26.19 -16.65 -1.95
CA PRO A 116 -27.13 -17.75 -1.76
C PRO A 116 -27.00 -18.44 -0.40
N LEU A 117 -25.78 -18.71 0.06
CA LEU A 117 -25.57 -19.31 1.38
C LEU A 117 -26.07 -18.39 2.51
N GLY A 118 -25.84 -17.08 2.40
CA GLY A 118 -26.35 -16.08 3.33
C GLY A 118 -27.88 -16.04 3.33
N VAL A 119 -28.51 -16.11 2.16
CA VAL A 119 -29.99 -16.17 2.04
C VAL A 119 -30.53 -17.47 2.64
N VAL A 120 -29.95 -18.63 2.32
CA VAL A 120 -30.38 -19.93 2.89
C VAL A 120 -30.23 -19.93 4.40
N SER A 121 -29.13 -19.40 4.93
CA SER A 121 -28.91 -19.26 6.37
C SER A 121 -29.95 -18.33 7.01
N ALA A 122 -30.29 -17.21 6.37
CA ALA A 122 -31.29 -16.27 6.87
C ALA A 122 -32.72 -16.84 6.83
N VAL A 123 -33.08 -17.60 5.80
CA VAL A 123 -34.40 -18.23 5.65
C VAL A 123 -34.57 -19.44 6.56
N ARG A 124 -33.49 -20.20 6.82
CA ARG A 124 -33.49 -21.32 7.78
C ARG A 124 -33.23 -20.90 9.22
N ARG A 125 -33.01 -19.61 9.46
CA ARG A 125 -32.96 -19.02 10.81
C ARG A 125 -34.33 -19.26 11.48
N ASN A 126 -34.37 -19.99 12.60
CA ASN A 126 -35.55 -20.57 13.28
C ASN A 126 -36.07 -21.93 12.77
N THR A 127 -35.26 -22.78 12.12
CA THR A 127 -35.60 -24.21 11.94
C THR A 127 -34.93 -25.09 12.99
N ALA A 128 -35.57 -26.24 13.31
CA ALA A 128 -35.36 -27.13 14.47
C ALA A 128 -33.92 -27.65 14.73
N ILE A 129 -32.93 -27.25 13.93
CA ILE A 129 -31.52 -27.57 14.14
C ILE A 129 -30.90 -26.64 15.22
N ASP A 130 -31.54 -25.52 15.56
CA ASP A 130 -31.15 -24.67 16.71
C ASP A 130 -31.71 -25.16 18.06
N ALA A 131 -32.63 -26.14 18.08
CA ALA A 131 -33.30 -26.58 19.31
C ALA A 131 -32.54 -27.68 20.08
N PHE A 132 -31.40 -28.14 19.55
CA PHE A 132 -30.54 -29.17 20.17
C PHE A 132 -29.12 -28.68 20.48
N GLY A 133 -28.88 -27.36 20.48
CA GLY A 133 -27.65 -26.70 20.92
C GLY A 133 -27.81 -26.01 22.27
#